data_AF-A0A150GIX1-F1
#
_entry.id   AF-A0A150GIX1-F1
#
_cell.length_a   1.000
_cell.length_b   1.000
_cell.length_c   1.000
_cell.angle_alpha   90.00
_cell.angle_beta   90.00
_cell.angle_gamma   90.00
#
_symmetry.space_group_name_H-M   'P 1'
#
loop_
_entity.id
_entity.type
_entity.pdbx_description
1 polymer ?
#
loop_
_entity_poly.entity_id
_entity_poly.type
_entity_poly.pdbx_seq_one_letter_code
_entity_poly.pdbx_strand_id
1 'polypeptide(L)'
;MSANAPSVLSLYRQILKAAKYFPSRKRDNIIREIKAEFRANKALTEPERVQHCRTLAERGLSDLQAYVPAGAGSGGRQVGDINITLKGATTDF
;
A
#
# COMPACT_ATOMS: atom_id res chain seq x y z
N MET A 1 -15.93 19.85 -3.20
CA MET A 1 -15.12 18.96 -2.35
C MET A 1 -14.05 18.31 -3.22
N SER A 2 -12.79 18.71 -3.11
CA SER A 2 -11.69 17.97 -3.73
C SER A 2 -10.56 17.87 -2.70
N ALA A 3 -10.61 16.80 -1.89
CA ALA A 3 -9.44 16.40 -1.14
C ALA A 3 -8.33 16.12 -2.16
N ASN A 4 -7.25 16.90 -2.11
CA ASN A 4 -6.12 16.74 -3.02
C ASN A 4 -5.59 15.31 -2.84
N ALA A 5 -5.88 14.45 -3.82
CA ALA A 5 -5.61 13.03 -3.71
C ALA A 5 -4.10 12.87 -3.45
N PRO A 6 -3.66 12.08 -2.45
CA PRO A 6 -2.24 12.00 -2.12
C PRO A 6 -1.47 11.59 -3.36
N SER A 7 -0.37 12.29 -3.65
CA SER A 7 0.51 11.93 -4.75
C SER A 7 1.00 10.50 -4.57
N VAL A 8 1.31 9.80 -5.66
CA VAL A 8 1.84 8.41 -5.61
C VAL A 8 3.05 8.30 -4.67
N LEU A 9 3.89 9.34 -4.62
CA LEU A 9 5.02 9.43 -3.68
C LEU A 9 4.59 9.57 -2.22
N SER A 10 3.53 10.32 -1.94
CA SER A 10 2.94 10.43 -0.61
C SER A 10 2.39 9.07 -0.16
N LEU A 11 1.62 8.41 -1.03
CA LEU A 11 1.06 7.08 -0.79
C LEU A 11 2.16 6.05 -0.50
N TYR A 12 3.21 6.01 -1.33
CA TYR A 12 4.38 5.16 -1.11
C TYR A 12 5.02 5.37 0.27
N ARG A 13 5.26 6.63 0.67
CA ARG A 13 5.85 6.95 1.98
C ARG A 13 4.94 6.51 3.14
N GLN A 14 3.64 6.71 3.00
CA GLN A 14 2.65 6.31 4.01
C GLN A 14 2.62 4.79 4.16
N ILE A 15 2.62 4.03 3.06
CA ILE A 15 2.67 2.57 3.07
C ILE A 15 3.95 2.09 3.77
N LEU A 16 5.11 2.63 3.38
CA LEU A 16 6.38 2.25 4.02
C LEU A 16 6.42 2.60 5.51
N LYS A 17 5.78 3.70 5.93
CA LYS A 17 5.69 4.08 7.34
C LYS A 17 4.78 3.10 8.10
N ALA A 18 3.62 2.77 7.55
CA ALA A 18 2.66 1.86 8.18
C ALA A 18 3.21 0.42 8.24
N ALA A 19 3.84 -0.06 7.17
CA ALA A 19 4.44 -1.38 7.09
C ALA A 19 5.47 -1.66 8.19
N LYS A 20 6.15 -0.63 8.73
CA LYS A 20 7.10 -0.80 9.84
C LYS A 20 6.45 -1.33 11.12
N TYR A 21 5.16 -1.01 11.33
CA TYR A 21 4.39 -1.43 12.50
C TYR A 21 3.71 -2.79 12.32
N PHE A 22 3.80 -3.39 11.12
CA PHE A 22 3.15 -4.66 10.83
C PHE A 22 3.80 -5.80 11.66
N PRO A 23 3.03 -6.52 12.51
CA PRO A 23 3.56 -7.51 13.45
C PRO A 23 3.79 -8.87 12.77
N SER A 24 4.64 -8.90 11.73
CA SER A 24 4.98 -10.11 10.99
C SER A 24 6.49 -10.33 10.92
N ARG A 25 6.93 -11.59 11.07
CA ARG A 25 8.33 -11.97 10.83
C ARG A 25 8.75 -11.73 9.37
N LYS A 26 7.79 -11.68 8.44
CA LYS A 26 8.02 -11.39 7.01
C LYS A 26 7.97 -9.89 6.68
N ARG A 27 7.78 -9.00 7.66
CA ARG A 27 7.66 -7.55 7.46
C ARG A 27 8.72 -6.97 6.55
N ASP A 28 9.99 -7.31 6.78
CA ASP A 28 11.10 -6.76 6.00
C ASP A 28 11.08 -7.26 4.55
N ASN A 29 10.57 -8.46 4.31
CA ASN A 29 10.33 -8.99 2.96
C ASN A 29 9.19 -8.21 2.29
N ILE A 30 8.05 -8.03 2.97
CA ILE A 30 6.91 -7.23 2.49
C ILE A 30 7.34 -5.81 2.11
N ILE A 31 8.14 -5.15 2.95
CA ILE A 31 8.70 -3.81 2.66
C ILE A 31 9.57 -3.83 1.39
N ARG A 32 10.38 -4.88 1.18
CA ARG A 32 11.20 -5.02 -0.04
C ARG A 32 10.33 -5.23 -1.27
N GLU A 33 9.30 -6.07 -1.19
CA GLU A 33 8.37 -6.32 -2.30
C GLU A 33 7.62 -5.04 -2.69
N ILE A 34 7.07 -4.29 -1.71
CA ILE A 34 6.43 -2.99 -1.96
C ILE A 34 7.38 -2.04 -2.69
N LYS A 35 8.65 -1.95 -2.25
CA LYS A 35 9.64 -1.10 -2.94
C LYS A 35 9.92 -1.57 -4.36
N ALA A 36 10.01 -2.88 -4.58
CA ALA A 36 10.25 -3.46 -5.90
C ALA A 36 9.08 -3.18 -6.85
N GLU A 37 7.84 -3.36 -6.39
CA GLU A 37 6.63 -3.15 -7.19
C GLU A 37 6.44 -1.67 -7.56
N PHE A 38 6.66 -0.74 -6.63
CA PHE A 38 6.64 0.70 -6.94
C PHE A 38 7.75 1.10 -7.92
N ARG A 39 8.93 0.47 -7.83
CA ARG A 39 10.04 0.72 -8.76
C ARG A 39 9.75 0.14 -10.16
N ALA A 40 9.20 -1.06 -10.24
CA ALA A 40 8.84 -1.71 -11.50
C ALA A 40 7.77 -0.91 -12.26
N ASN A 41 6.81 -0.35 -11.55
CA ASN A 41 5.73 0.45 -12.13
C ASN A 41 6.08 1.95 -12.27
N LYS A 42 7.32 2.37 -12.01
CA LYS A 42 7.72 3.80 -12.07
C LYS A 42 7.49 4.43 -13.45
N ALA A 43 7.65 3.64 -14.51
CA ALA A 43 7.49 4.09 -15.89
C ALA A 43 6.08 3.85 -16.46
N LEU A 44 5.14 3.41 -15.63
CA LEU A 44 3.77 3.14 -16.07
C LEU A 44 3.06 4.47 -16.37
N THR A 45 2.66 4.66 -17.62
CA THR A 45 1.98 5.88 -18.11
C THR A 45 0.52 5.65 -18.48
N GLU A 46 0.09 4.40 -18.54
CA GLU A 46 -1.28 4.05 -18.91
C GLU A 46 -2.24 4.40 -17.77
N PRO A 47 -3.22 5.30 -18.00
CA PRO A 47 -4.01 5.90 -16.93
C PRO A 47 -4.85 4.86 -16.15
N GLU A 48 -5.41 3.87 -16.84
CA GLU A 48 -6.20 2.81 -16.21
C GLU A 48 -5.35 1.93 -15.30
N ARG A 49 -4.15 1.55 -15.76
CA ARG A 49 -3.22 0.75 -14.95
C ARG A 49 -2.68 1.53 -13.76
N VAL A 50 -2.37 2.82 -13.93
CA VAL A 50 -1.97 3.69 -12.82
C VAL A 50 -3.08 3.77 -11.78
N GLN A 51 -4.34 3.95 -12.21
CA GLN A 51 -5.48 4.01 -11.31
C GLN A 51 -5.72 2.68 -10.59
N HIS A 52 -5.54 1.55 -11.28
CA HIS A 52 -5.63 0.22 -10.69
C HIS A 52 -4.54 -0.01 -9.62
N CYS A 53 -3.27 0.25 -9.96
CA CYS A 53 -2.15 0.15 -9.00
C CYS A 53 -2.36 1.07 -7.80
N ARG A 54 -2.85 2.29 -8.03
CA ARG A 54 -3.20 3.23 -6.96
C ARG A 54 -4.27 2.67 -6.03
N THR A 55 -5.36 2.13 -6.59
CA THR A 55 -6.46 1.56 -5.81
C THR A 55 -5.97 0.41 -4.92
N LEU A 56 -5.11 -0.47 -5.44
CA LEU A 56 -4.52 -1.54 -4.66
C LEU A 56 -3.61 -1.00 -3.53
N ALA A 57 -2.79 0.01 -3.84
CA ALA A 57 -1.92 0.63 -2.86
C ALA A 57 -2.69 1.36 -1.74
N GLU A 58 -3.79 2.03 -2.06
CA GLU A 58 -4.68 2.67 -1.07
C GLU A 58 -5.34 1.65 -0.15
N ARG A 59 -5.81 0.51 -0.68
CA ARG A 59 -6.32 -0.61 0.12
C ARG A 59 -5.26 -1.16 1.07
N GLY A 60 -4.07 -1.47 0.53
CA GLY A 60 -2.97 -1.98 1.35
C GLY A 60 -2.51 -1.01 2.43
N LEU A 61 -2.54 0.31 2.16
CA LEU A 61 -2.30 1.31 3.19
C LEU A 61 -3.36 1.26 4.30
N SER A 62 -4.65 1.20 3.94
CA SER A 62 -5.74 1.11 4.91
C SER A 62 -5.57 -0.10 5.83
N ASP A 63 -5.19 -1.25 5.27
CA ASP A 63 -4.98 -2.48 6.04
C ASP A 63 -3.78 -2.34 7.00
N LEU A 64 -2.67 -1.77 6.54
CA LEU A 64 -1.48 -1.55 7.38
C LEU A 64 -1.72 -0.51 8.49
N GLN A 65 -2.57 0.48 8.24
CA GLN A 65 -2.90 1.51 9.22
C GLN A 65 -3.57 0.92 10.47
N ALA A 66 -4.22 -0.24 10.37
CA ALA A 66 -4.84 -0.92 11.51
C ALA A 66 -3.84 -1.31 12.62
N TYR A 67 -2.54 -1.43 12.31
CA TYR A 67 -1.50 -1.76 13.30
C TYR A 67 -0.69 -0.56 13.78
N VAL A 68 -0.92 0.62 13.20
CA VAL A 68 -0.19 1.81 13.61
C VAL A 68 -0.74 2.22 14.98
N PRO A 69 0.11 2.30 16.04
CA PRO A 69 -0.36 2.66 17.37
C PRO A 69 -1.05 4.04 17.36
N ALA A 70 -2.09 4.18 18.18
CA ALA A 70 -2.97 5.35 18.23
C ALA A 70 -2.22 6.62 18.69
N GLY A 71 -1.61 7.27 17.71
CA GLY A 71 -0.99 8.60 17.73
C GLY A 71 -0.72 9.12 16.31
N ALA A 72 -1.16 8.38 15.27
CA ALA A 72 -0.94 8.69 13.86
C ALA A 72 -2.04 8.19 12.89
N GLY A 73 -3.19 7.74 13.37
CA GLY A 73 -4.29 7.28 12.51
C GLY A 73 -5.36 6.52 13.31
N SER A 74 -6.61 6.88 13.10
CA SER A 74 -7.76 6.56 13.96
C SER A 74 -8.29 5.13 13.77
N GLY A 75 -8.64 4.49 14.88
CA GLY A 75 -9.72 3.50 14.97
C GLY A 75 -9.34 2.07 14.62
N GLY A 76 -9.16 1.24 15.66
CA GLY A 76 -8.94 -0.21 15.53
C GLY A 76 -10.08 -0.89 14.77
N ARG A 77 -9.71 -1.62 13.72
CA ARG A 77 -10.58 -2.56 13.01
C ARG A 77 -9.90 -3.93 12.97
N GLN A 78 -10.71 -4.95 13.18
CA GLN A 78 -10.34 -6.36 13.33
C GLN A 78 -9.49 -6.84 12.15
N VAL A 79 -8.34 -7.43 12.48
CA VAL A 79 -7.32 -7.91 11.55
C VAL A 79 -7.65 -9.34 11.12
N GLY A 80 -8.13 -9.49 9.89
CA GLY A 80 -8.07 -10.74 9.12
C GLY A 80 -6.94 -10.65 8.09
N ASP A 81 -6.47 -11.80 7.60
CA ASP A 81 -5.27 -11.98 6.77
C ASP A 81 -5.06 -10.87 5.70
N ILE A 82 -4.04 -10.05 5.90
CA ILE A 82 -3.70 -8.95 4.99
C ILE A 82 -2.91 -9.49 3.82
N ASN A 83 -3.56 -9.53 2.66
CA ASN A 83 -2.96 -9.91 1.39
C ASN A 83 -2.64 -8.66 0.57
N ILE A 84 -1.59 -7.93 0.95
CA ILE A 84 -1.04 -6.82 0.13
C ILE A 84 -0.18 -7.44 -0.96
N THR A 85 -0.82 -8.03 -1.95
CA THR A 85 -0.15 -8.54 -3.13
C THR A 85 -0.58 -7.68 -4.32
N LEU A 86 0.30 -6.78 -4.79
CA LEU A 86 0.03 -6.01 -6.02
C LEU A 86 0.18 -6.88 -7.29
N LYS A 87 0.69 -8.12 -7.16
CA LYS A 87 0.89 -9.08 -8.26
C LYS A 87 -0.40 -9.47 -9.00
N GLY A 88 -1.58 -9.27 -8.39
CA GLY A 88 -2.87 -9.45 -9.07
C GLY A 88 -3.12 -8.48 -10.23
N ALA A 89 -2.35 -7.38 -10.35
CA ALA A 89 -2.46 -6.43 -11.45
C ALA A 89 -1.74 -6.87 -12.75
N THR A 90 -0.97 -7.96 -12.70
CA THR A 90 -0.09 -8.40 -13.82
C THR A 90 -0.34 -9.81 -14.31
N THR A 91 -1.24 -10.56 -13.68
CA THR A 91 -1.56 -11.95 -14.05
C THR A 91 -3.06 -12.11 -14.14
N ASP A 92 -3.63 -11.65 -15.25
CA ASP A 92 -4.90 -12.13 -15.80
C ASP A 92 -4.91 -11.77 -17.30
N PHE A 93 -4.30 -12.65 -18.11
CA PHE A 93 -4.49 -12.79 -19.56
C PHE A 93 -4.33 -14.27 -19.91
#